data_AF-A0A0L6VM81-F1
#
_entry.id   AF-A0A0L6VM81-F1
#
_cell.length_a   1.000
_cell.length_b   1.000
_cell.length_c   1.000
_cell.angle_alpha   90.00
_cell.angle_beta   90.00
_cell.angle_gamma   90.00
#
_symmetry.space_group_name_H-M   'P 1'
#
loop_
_entity.id
_entity.type
_entity.pdbx_description
1 polymer ?
#
loop_
_entity_poly.entity_id
_entity_poly.type
_entity_poly.pdbx_seq_one_letter_code
_entity_poly.pdbx_strand_id
1 'polypeptide(L)'
;IDLPQDILAYLVLFNFPASLKPLKRQIMHSDKDLKVEFVCNHLTQFNNEAKAETRETAPTEAALYTGKNQKFNKNMRNSKS
;
A
#
# COMPACT_ATOMS: atom_id res chain seq x y z
N ILE A 1 12.66 -35.53 -0.77
CA ILE A 1 12.28 -35.34 0.65
C ILE A 1 11.28 -34.20 0.64
N ASP A 2 10.01 -34.48 0.92
CA ASP A 2 9.01 -33.42 1.08
C ASP A 2 9.16 -32.84 2.48
N LEU A 3 9.60 -31.59 2.56
CA LEU A 3 9.72 -30.89 3.83
C LEU A 3 8.38 -30.22 4.17
N PRO A 4 7.90 -30.31 5.42
CA PRO A 4 6.72 -29.60 5.87
C PRO A 4 6.80 -28.09 5.61
N GLN A 5 5.65 -27.51 5.24
CA GLN A 5 5.54 -26.12 4.77
C GLN A 5 5.82 -25.10 5.88
N ASP A 6 5.50 -25.45 7.11
CA ASP A 6 5.78 -24.69 8.33
C ASP A 6 7.28 -24.63 8.64
N ILE A 7 8.00 -25.75 8.48
CA ILE A 7 9.45 -25.79 8.64
C ILE A 7 10.11 -24.90 7.59
N LEU A 8 9.68 -24.98 6.32
CA LEU A 8 10.18 -24.10 5.26
C LEU A 8 9.93 -22.62 5.58
N ALA A 9 8.72 -22.27 6.01
CA ALA A 9 8.38 -20.91 6.41
C ALA A 9 9.23 -20.42 7.60
N TYR A 10 9.50 -21.29 8.58
CA TYR A 10 10.34 -20.95 9.72
C TYR A 10 11.80 -20.71 9.33
N LEU A 11 12.35 -21.50 8.40
CA LEU A 11 13.70 -21.29 7.86
C LEU A 11 13.82 -19.93 7.17
N VAL A 12 12.81 -19.54 6.40
CA VAL A 12 12.76 -18.21 5.76
C VAL A 12 12.75 -17.11 6.82
N LEU A 13 11.90 -17.22 7.85
CA LEU A 13 11.83 -16.25 8.96
C LEU A 13 13.11 -16.20 9.80
N PHE A 14 13.86 -17.30 9.89
CA PHE A 14 15.14 -17.32 10.59
C PHE A 14 16.21 -16.49 9.86
N ASN A 15 16.17 -16.48 8.53
CA ASN A 15 17.11 -15.74 7.68
C ASN A 15 16.76 -14.25 7.53
N PHE A 16 15.73 -13.74 8.23
CA PHE A 16 15.36 -12.33 8.10
C PHE A 16 16.43 -11.39 8.67
N PRO A 17 16.80 -10.32 7.93
CA PRO A 17 17.68 -9.29 8.44
C PRO A 17 17.03 -8.51 9.59
N ALA A 18 17.84 -7.78 10.36
CA ALA A 18 17.36 -7.03 11.52
C ALA A 18 16.26 -6.01 11.20
N SER A 19 16.25 -5.46 9.98
CA SER A 19 15.22 -4.55 9.48
C SER A 19 13.83 -5.19 9.38
N LEU A 20 13.75 -6.51 9.16
CA LEU A 20 12.49 -7.25 9.04
C LEU A 20 12.07 -7.95 10.35
N LYS A 21 12.73 -7.64 11.48
CA LYS A 21 12.32 -8.15 12.81
C LYS A 21 10.86 -7.82 13.17
N PRO A 22 10.32 -6.62 12.88
CA PRO A 22 8.92 -6.32 13.15
C PRO A 22 7.97 -7.23 12.34
N LEU A 23 8.27 -7.44 11.05
CA LEU A 23 7.50 -8.30 10.16
C LEU A 23 7.54 -9.77 10.62
N LYS A 24 8.73 -10.25 11.00
CA LYS A 24 8.89 -11.59 11.59
C LYS A 24 8.00 -11.77 12.81
N ARG A 25 7.98 -10.79 13.71
CA ARG A 25 7.14 -10.81 14.92
C ARG A 25 5.65 -10.86 14.57
N GLN A 26 5.20 -10.05 13.60
CA GLN A 26 3.81 -10.07 13.13
C GLN A 26 3.40 -11.45 12.58
N ILE A 27 4.26 -12.08 11.78
CA ILE A 27 3.99 -13.40 11.21
C ILE A 27 3.98 -14.48 12.30
N MET A 28 4.97 -14.49 13.20
CA MET A 28 5.12 -15.51 14.25
C MET A 28 4.05 -15.45 15.34
N HIS A 29 3.48 -14.28 15.61
CA HIS A 29 2.40 -14.11 16.60
C HIS A 29 1.04 -13.92 15.95
N SER A 30 0.89 -14.28 14.67
CA SER A 30 -0.44 -14.36 14.06
C SER A 30 -1.14 -15.65 14.47
N ASP A 31 -2.46 -15.61 14.61
CA ASP A 31 -3.28 -16.81 14.90
C ASP A 31 -3.49 -17.70 13.67
N LYS A 32 -2.64 -17.57 12.64
CA LYS A 32 -2.75 -18.28 11.36
C LYS A 32 -1.66 -19.34 11.23
N ASP A 33 -1.99 -20.43 10.55
CA ASP A 33 -1.02 -21.48 10.25
C ASP A 33 0.18 -20.91 9.48
N LEU A 34 1.37 -21.25 9.96
CA LEU A 34 2.61 -20.81 9.34
C LEU A 34 2.83 -21.58 8.04
N LYS A 35 2.57 -20.93 6.91
CA LYS A 35 2.79 -21.47 5.55
C LYS A 35 3.71 -20.57 4.76
N VAL A 36 4.45 -21.13 3.80
CA VAL A 36 5.35 -20.35 2.93
C VAL A 36 4.59 -19.25 2.21
N GLU A 37 3.40 -19.57 1.69
CA GLU A 37 2.54 -18.59 1.02
C GLU A 37 2.15 -17.43 1.95
N PHE A 38 1.86 -17.72 3.22
CA PHE A 38 1.51 -16.72 4.22
C PHE A 38 2.67 -15.73 4.46
N VAL A 39 3.90 -16.24 4.55
CA VAL A 39 5.12 -15.43 4.66
C VAL A 39 5.34 -14.58 3.40
N CYS A 40 5.21 -15.17 2.22
CA CYS A 40 5.36 -14.47 0.94
C CYS A 40 4.34 -13.34 0.77
N ASN A 41 3.09 -13.56 1.17
CA ASN A 41 2.04 -12.55 1.12
C ASN A 41 2.36 -11.36 2.04
N HIS A 42 2.85 -11.61 3.25
CA HIS A 42 3.29 -10.56 4.18
C HIS A 42 4.49 -9.76 3.65
N LEU A 43 5.46 -10.43 3.02
CA LEU A 43 6.60 -9.76 2.37
C LEU A 43 6.15 -8.87 1.21
N THR A 44 5.19 -9.36 0.42
CA THR A 44 4.62 -8.59 -0.70
C THR A 44 3.89 -7.36 -0.19
N GLN A 45 3.06 -7.52 0.85
CA GLN A 45 2.37 -6.42 1.50
C GLN A 45 3.36 -5.37 2.03
N PHE A 46 4.35 -5.81 2.82
CA PHE A 46 5.37 -4.92 3.38
C PHE A 46 6.12 -4.13 2.30
N ASN A 47 6.48 -4.78 1.18
CA ASN A 47 7.13 -4.11 0.06
C ASN A 47 6.21 -3.11 -0.66
N ASN A 48 4.92 -3.43 -0.78
CA ASN A 48 3.94 -2.54 -1.39
C ASN A 48 3.69 -1.30 -0.53
N GLU A 49 3.61 -1.47 0.80
CA GLU A 49 3.50 -0.36 1.76
C GLU A 49 4.73 0.55 1.68
N ALA A 50 5.94 -0.02 1.73
CA ALA A 50 7.18 0.75 1.60
C ALA A 50 7.27 1.54 0.27
N LYS A 51 6.77 0.97 -0.83
CA LYS A 51 6.69 1.65 -2.14
C LYS A 51 5.61 2.72 -2.20
N ALA A 52 4.51 2.56 -1.47
CA ALA A 52 3.44 3.56 -1.40
C ALA A 52 3.92 4.78 -0.61
N GLU A 53 4.54 4.57 0.56
CA GLU A 53 5.11 5.64 1.39
C GLU A 53 6.17 6.47 0.64
N THR A 54 7.02 5.82 -0.16
CA THR A 54 8.02 6.54 -0.97
C THR A 54 7.40 7.30 -2.14
N ARG A 55 6.27 6.85 -2.71
CA ARG A 55 5.60 7.55 -3.82
C ARG A 55 4.90 8.84 -3.40
N GLU A 56 4.48 8.98 -2.14
CA GLU A 56 3.87 10.23 -1.65
C GLU A 56 4.85 11.42 -1.59
N THR A 57 6.16 11.18 -1.71
CA THR A 57 7.15 12.27 -1.79
C THR A 57 7.24 12.94 -3.16
N ALA A 58 6.66 12.34 -4.20
CA ALA A 58 6.45 13.04 -5.47
C ALA A 58 5.19 13.91 -5.30
N PRO A 59 5.26 15.25 -5.45
CA PRO A 59 4.08 16.08 -5.44
C PRO A 59 3.20 15.64 -6.60
N THR A 60 2.17 14.85 -6.29
CA THR A 60 1.07 14.66 -7.24
C THR A 60 0.40 16.02 -7.29
N GLU A 61 0.66 16.79 -8.34
CA GLU A 61 -0.02 18.04 -8.61
C GLU A 61 -1.52 17.77 -8.85
N ALA A 62 -2.24 17.43 -7.79
CA ALA A 62 -3.68 17.57 -7.74
C ALA A 62 -3.97 19.06 -7.56
N ALA A 63 -3.72 19.83 -8.62
CA ALA A 63 -4.22 21.18 -8.72
C ALA A 63 -5.74 21.08 -8.86
N LEU A 64 -6.46 21.18 -7.74
CA LEU A 64 -7.87 21.56 -7.78
C LEU A 64 -7.92 22.95 -8.41
N TYR A 65 -8.16 23.01 -9.72
CA TYR A 65 -8.35 24.27 -10.43
C TYR A 65 -9.63 24.93 -9.92
N THR A 66 -9.52 25.70 -8.84
CA THR A 66 -10.49 26.71 -8.42
C THR A 66 -10.38 27.91 -9.36
N GLY A 67 -10.51 27.65 -10.67
CA GLY A 67 -10.79 28.69 -11.63
C GLY A 67 -12.10 29.33 -11.24
N LYS A 68 -12.02 30.51 -10.62
CA LYS A 68 -13.13 31.44 -10.50
C LYS A 68 -13.67 31.66 -11.92
N ASN A 69 -14.68 30.88 -12.31
CA ASN A 69 -15.43 31.04 -13.54
C ASN A 69 -16.28 32.31 -13.44
N GLN A 70 -15.63 33.47 -13.46
CA GLN A 70 -16.26 34.79 -13.44
C GLN A 70 -16.81 35.19 -14.83
N LYS A 71 -17.12 34.21 -15.70
CA LYS A 71 -17.54 34.46 -17.10
C LYS A 71 -18.69 33.60 -17.62
N PHE A 72 -19.30 32.73 -16.81
CA PHE A 72 -20.46 31.93 -17.21
C PHE A 72 -21.78 32.42 -16.60
N ASN A 73 -22.13 33.70 -16.76
CA ASN A 73 -23.55 34.13 -16.85
C ASN A 73 -23.69 35.64 -17.11
N LYS A 74 -23.41 36.10 -18.34
CA LYS A 74 -23.73 37.48 -18.75
C LYS A 74 -24.73 37.60 -19.89
N ASN A 75 -25.49 36.53 -20.21
CA ASN A 75 -26.39 36.51 -21.36
C ASN A 75 -27.87 36.15 -21.06
N MET A 76 -28.30 36.07 -19.79
CA MET A 76 -29.72 35.83 -19.44
C MET A 76 -30.41 37.12 -18.95
N ARG A 77 -30.32 38.20 -19.74
CA ARG A 77 -31.07 39.44 -19.47
C ARG A 77 -31.44 40.16 -20.77
N ASN A 78 -31.98 39.45 -21.74
CA ASN A 78 -32.71 40.09 -22.83
C ASN A 78 -33.77 39.15 -23.43
N SER A 79 -34.81 38.85 -22.66
CA SER A 79 -36.03 38.22 -23.18
C SER A 79 -37.22 38.57 -22.29
N LYS A 80 -37.78 39.77 -22.50
CA LYS A 80 -39.23 39.98 -22.58
C LYS A 80 -39.51 41.41 -23.01
N SER A 81 -40.00 41.50 -24.25
CA SER A 81 -40.78 42.60 -24.79
C SER A 81 -42.11 42.71 -24.05
#